data_AF-A0A7W6FUQ4-F1
#
_entry.id   AF-A0A7W6FUQ4-F1
#
_cell.length_a   1.000
_cell.length_b   1.000
_cell.length_c   1.000
_cell.angle_alpha   90.00
_cell.angle_beta   90.00
_cell.angle_gamma   90.00
#
_symmetry.space_group_name_H-M   'P 1'
#
loop_
_entity.id
_entity.type
_entity.pdbx_description
1 polymer ?
#
loop_
_entity_poly.entity_id
_entity_poly.type
_entity_poly.pdbx_seq_one_letter_code
_entity_poly.pdbx_strand_id
1 'polypeptide(L)'
;MLEGLKDFFAALTGGGAGPHDADDLRVAAAALLFHVAEADGSASALELETLRAVLAEEYGLDGEAARRIEAAGEAADAEAVDLYRFTSVLMRHLGEAERVHFVELLWRVVFVDGAVHELEDNVVWRIAELLGVSTRDRMRGKHDAMQGAAERTGSVEA
;
A
#
# COMPACT_ATOMS: atom_id res chain seq x y z
N MET A 1 -15.72 3.50 -21.60
CA MET A 1 -15.62 3.55 -20.13
C MET A 1 -14.14 3.61 -19.69
N LEU A 2 -13.38 4.54 -20.25
CA LEU A 2 -11.98 4.85 -19.86
C LEU A 2 -11.83 6.34 -19.48
N GLU A 3 -12.92 7.10 -19.54
CA GLU A 3 -12.95 8.55 -19.28
C GLU A 3 -12.98 8.86 -17.77
N GLY A 4 -13.67 8.05 -16.96
CA GLY A 4 -13.75 8.27 -15.51
C GLY A 4 -12.39 8.30 -14.83
N LEU A 5 -11.46 7.43 -15.22
CA LEU A 5 -10.11 7.38 -14.65
C LEU A 5 -9.23 8.56 -15.12
N LYS A 6 -9.39 9.02 -16.38
CA LYS A 6 -8.66 10.19 -16.88
C LYS A 6 -9.16 11.50 -16.29
N ASP A 7 -10.48 11.63 -16.14
CA ASP A 7 -11.10 12.79 -15.51
C ASP A 7 -10.80 12.83 -14.00
N PHE A 8 -10.65 11.66 -13.37
CA PHE A 8 -10.18 11.49 -12.00
C PHE A 8 -8.75 12.00 -11.78
N PHE A 9 -7.80 11.63 -12.65
CA PHE A 9 -6.42 12.16 -12.61
C PHE A 9 -6.37 13.67 -12.93
N ALA A 10 -7.21 14.16 -13.83
CA ALA A 10 -7.32 15.59 -14.12
C ALA A 10 -7.85 16.40 -12.93
N ALA A 11 -8.84 15.87 -12.19
CA ALA A 11 -9.41 16.51 -11.01
C ALA A 11 -8.44 16.56 -9.82
N LEU A 12 -7.53 15.59 -9.70
CA LEU A 12 -6.46 15.56 -8.68
C LEU A 12 -5.43 16.71 -8.82
N THR A 13 -5.31 17.29 -10.02
CA THR A 13 -4.36 18.38 -10.33
C THR A 13 -4.90 19.80 -10.04
N GLY A 14 -6.18 19.92 -9.65
CA GLY A 14 -6.86 21.19 -9.40
C GLY A 14 -6.57 21.80 -8.02
N GLY A 15 -5.31 22.06 -7.67
CA GLY A 15 -4.99 22.70 -6.39
C GLY A 15 -3.51 22.67 -5.99
N GLY A 16 -2.67 23.42 -6.71
CA GLY A 16 -1.46 24.03 -6.14
C GLY A 16 -0.36 23.13 -5.55
N ALA A 17 0.23 22.24 -6.35
CA ALA A 17 1.68 21.98 -6.44
C ALA A 17 1.99 20.78 -7.38
N GLY A 18 2.17 21.03 -8.70
CA GLY A 18 2.80 20.08 -9.66
C GLY A 18 2.05 18.76 -9.97
N PRO A 19 2.29 18.10 -11.13
CA PRO A 19 1.48 16.98 -11.59
C PRO A 19 1.86 15.68 -10.85
N HIS A 20 1.03 15.25 -9.90
CA HIS A 20 1.07 13.87 -9.41
C HIS A 20 0.30 13.00 -10.41
N ASP A 21 0.93 12.72 -11.55
CA ASP A 21 0.42 11.76 -12.51
C ASP A 21 0.35 10.37 -11.86
N ALA A 22 -0.40 9.45 -12.47
CA ALA A 22 -0.45 8.05 -12.03
C ALA A 22 0.92 7.32 -12.04
N ASP A 23 1.95 7.97 -12.59
CA ASP A 23 3.35 7.55 -12.56
C ASP A 23 4.12 8.15 -11.36
N ASP A 24 3.45 8.87 -10.45
CA ASP A 24 4.04 9.34 -9.19
C ASP A 24 4.22 8.16 -8.22
N LEU A 25 5.44 8.03 -7.70
CA LEU A 25 5.82 7.00 -6.73
C LEU A 25 4.87 6.95 -5.52
N ARG A 26 4.45 8.10 -5.00
CA ARG A 26 3.60 8.19 -3.80
C ARG A 26 2.19 7.67 -4.09
N VAL A 27 1.67 7.98 -5.27
CA VAL A 27 0.35 7.49 -5.72
C VAL A 27 0.40 5.98 -5.92
N ALA A 28 1.45 5.47 -6.57
CA ALA A 28 1.62 4.03 -6.77
C ALA A 28 1.81 3.27 -5.45
N ALA A 29 2.61 3.79 -4.53
CA ALA A 29 2.83 3.19 -3.22
C ALA A 29 1.52 3.13 -2.41
N ALA A 30 0.77 4.23 -2.40
CA ALA A 30 -0.51 4.31 -1.70
C ALA A 30 -1.59 3.40 -2.30
N ALA A 31 -1.67 3.31 -3.63
CA ALA A 31 -2.61 2.40 -4.29
C ALA A 31 -2.32 0.93 -3.94
N LEU A 32 -1.04 0.53 -3.91
CA LEU A 32 -0.64 -0.83 -3.53
C LEU A 32 -0.92 -1.15 -2.06
N LEU A 33 -0.65 -0.22 -1.14
CA LEU A 33 -0.97 -0.39 0.28
C LEU A 33 -2.49 -0.54 0.50
N PHE A 34 -3.28 0.24 -0.23
CA PHE A 34 -4.74 0.16 -0.15
C PHE A 34 -5.29 -1.15 -0.72
N HIS A 35 -4.80 -1.59 -1.88
CA HIS A 35 -5.19 -2.88 -2.47
C HIS A 35 -4.90 -4.06 -1.54
N VAL A 36 -3.80 -3.99 -0.79
CA VAL A 36 -3.48 -5.02 0.21
C VAL A 36 -4.49 -4.99 1.36
N ALA A 37 -4.80 -3.82 1.92
CA ALA A 37 -5.72 -3.69 3.05
C ALA A 37 -7.19 -4.02 2.69
N GLU A 38 -7.60 -3.82 1.45
CA GLU A 38 -8.96 -4.13 0.97
C GLU A 38 -9.06 -5.50 0.28
N ALA A 39 -7.99 -6.31 0.32
CA ALA A 39 -7.91 -7.56 -0.46
C ALA A 39 -9.03 -8.57 -0.13
N ASP A 40 -9.53 -8.54 1.10
CA ASP A 40 -10.63 -9.42 1.56
C ASP A 40 -12.03 -8.78 1.44
N GLY A 41 -12.11 -7.55 0.94
CA GLY A 41 -13.33 -6.77 0.76
C GLY A 41 -13.67 -5.85 1.93
N SER A 42 -12.85 -5.75 2.99
CA SER A 42 -12.97 -4.69 3.99
C SER A 42 -11.70 -4.48 4.81
N ALA A 43 -11.07 -3.31 4.71
CA ALA A 43 -10.04 -2.91 5.65
C ALA A 43 -10.63 -2.55 7.01
N SER A 44 -10.02 -3.06 8.09
CA SER A 44 -10.34 -2.65 9.45
C SER A 44 -9.94 -1.19 9.71
N ALA A 45 -10.56 -0.57 10.72
CA ALA A 45 -10.22 0.80 11.12
C ALA A 45 -8.75 0.94 11.52
N LEU A 46 -8.15 -0.11 12.10
CA LEU A 46 -6.76 -0.12 12.54
C LEU A 46 -5.79 -0.22 11.36
N GLU A 47 -6.13 -0.97 10.33
CA GLU A 47 -5.38 -1.06 9.08
C GLU A 47 -5.42 0.25 8.32
N LEU A 48 -6.60 0.88 8.20
CA LEU A 48 -6.74 2.20 7.57
C LEU A 48 -5.95 3.28 8.30
N GLU A 49 -5.97 3.28 9.65
CA GLU A 49 -5.16 4.20 10.45
C GLU A 49 -3.66 3.97 10.21
N THR A 50 -3.23 2.71 10.19
CA THR A 50 -1.82 2.33 9.97
C THR A 50 -1.36 2.68 8.57
N LEU A 51 -2.18 2.41 7.56
CA LEU A 51 -1.94 2.81 6.18
C LEU A 51 -1.76 4.32 6.08
N ARG A 52 -2.66 5.11 6.68
CA ARG A 52 -2.55 6.58 6.68
C ARG A 52 -1.29 7.06 7.39
N ALA A 53 -0.92 6.44 8.51
CA ALA A 53 0.33 6.75 9.22
C ALA A 53 1.56 6.45 8.34
N VAL A 54 1.61 5.27 7.72
CA VAL A 54 2.68 4.88 6.79
C VAL A 54 2.79 5.85 5.61
N LEU A 55 1.67 6.25 5.02
CA LEU A 55 1.66 7.21 3.90
C LEU A 55 2.15 8.61 4.30
N ALA A 56 1.84 9.05 5.51
CA ALA A 56 2.32 10.32 6.03
C ALA A 56 3.82 10.25 6.38
N GLU A 57 4.25 9.19 7.05
CA GLU A 57 5.64 8.98 7.53
C GLU A 57 6.62 8.80 6.36
N GLU A 58 6.30 7.90 5.43
CA GLU A 58 7.24 7.44 4.38
C GLU A 58 7.14 8.26 3.09
N TYR A 59 5.95 8.80 2.80
CA TYR A 59 5.65 9.43 1.51
C TYR A 59 5.22 10.89 1.61
N GLY A 60 5.11 11.43 2.83
CA GLY A 60 4.72 12.81 3.08
C GLY A 60 3.33 13.16 2.52
N LEU A 61 2.47 12.17 2.34
CA LEU A 61 1.10 12.37 1.87
C LEU A 61 0.26 12.90 3.02
N ASP A 62 -0.32 14.08 2.84
CA ASP A 62 -1.29 14.60 3.80
C ASP A 62 -2.58 13.76 3.80
N GLY A 63 -3.40 13.94 4.84
CA GLY A 63 -4.63 13.17 5.01
C GLY A 63 -5.64 13.38 3.86
N GLU A 64 -5.56 14.47 3.10
CA GLU A 64 -6.44 14.70 1.96
C GLU A 64 -5.97 13.94 0.72
N ALA A 65 -4.66 13.91 0.45
CA ALA A 65 -4.07 13.09 -0.59
C ALA A 65 -4.30 11.60 -0.32
N ALA A 66 -4.13 11.15 0.94
CA ALA A 66 -4.42 9.77 1.33
C ALA A 66 -5.90 9.39 1.11
N ARG A 67 -6.85 10.23 1.55
CA ARG A 67 -8.30 10.00 1.32
C ARG A 67 -8.68 9.98 -0.15
N ARG A 68 -8.03 10.80 -0.98
CA ARG A 68 -8.26 10.81 -2.42
C ARG A 68 -7.75 9.55 -3.10
N ILE A 69 -6.65 8.98 -2.60
CA ILE A 69 -6.11 7.70 -3.10
C ILE A 69 -6.97 6.52 -2.61
N GLU A 70 -7.43 6.55 -1.37
CA GLU A 70 -8.42 5.61 -0.81
C GLU A 70 -9.69 5.56 -1.67
N ALA A 71 -10.31 6.71 -1.96
CA ALA A 71 -11.47 6.78 -2.87
C ALA A 71 -11.16 6.35 -4.32
N ALA A 72 -9.91 6.46 -4.75
CA ALA A 72 -9.45 5.95 -6.06
C ALA A 72 -9.40 4.43 -6.09
N GLY A 73 -8.86 3.84 -5.02
CA GLY A 73 -8.69 2.41 -4.85
C GLY A 73 -10.04 1.70 -4.78
N GLU A 74 -11.01 2.26 -4.04
CA GLU A 74 -12.39 1.74 -3.97
C GLU A 74 -13.08 1.66 -5.34
N ALA A 75 -12.69 2.52 -6.30
CA ALA A 75 -13.30 2.61 -7.63
C ALA A 75 -12.60 1.74 -8.71
N ALA A 76 -11.47 1.11 -8.40
CA ALA A 76 -10.63 0.42 -9.38
C ALA A 76 -10.95 -1.08 -9.48
N ASP A 77 -11.79 -1.46 -10.45
CA ASP A 77 -12.22 -2.85 -10.70
C ASP A 77 -11.43 -3.52 -11.86
N ALA A 78 -10.09 -3.50 -11.77
CA ALA A 78 -9.16 -4.13 -12.72
C ALA A 78 -7.82 -4.54 -12.07
N GLU A 79 -7.91 -5.10 -10.86
CA GLU A 79 -6.84 -5.36 -9.88
C GLU A 79 -5.49 -5.80 -10.49
N ALA A 80 -5.47 -6.82 -11.35
CA ALA A 80 -4.22 -7.32 -11.91
C ALA A 80 -3.49 -6.28 -12.76
N VAL A 81 -4.21 -5.51 -13.59
CA VAL A 81 -3.60 -4.49 -14.47
C VAL A 81 -3.03 -3.35 -13.64
N ASP A 82 -3.71 -2.98 -12.56
CA ASP A 82 -3.28 -1.91 -11.67
C ASP A 82 -2.08 -2.32 -10.80
N LEU A 83 -2.04 -3.55 -10.28
CA LEU A 83 -0.85 -4.06 -9.57
C LEU A 83 0.40 -4.01 -10.45
N TYR A 84 0.33 -4.48 -11.71
CA TYR A 84 1.45 -4.41 -12.64
C TYR A 84 1.89 -2.97 -12.93
N ARG A 85 0.91 -2.07 -13.14
CA ARG A 85 1.18 -0.66 -13.40
C ARG A 85 1.90 0.00 -12.22
N PHE A 86 1.36 -0.11 -11.01
CA PHE A 86 1.93 0.56 -9.83
C PHE A 86 3.26 -0.05 -9.41
N THR A 87 3.40 -1.38 -9.45
CA THR A 87 4.71 -2.02 -9.17
C THR A 87 5.76 -1.62 -10.21
N SER A 88 5.37 -1.40 -11.47
CA SER A 88 6.29 -0.86 -12.49
C SER A 88 6.75 0.57 -12.18
N VAL A 89 5.89 1.41 -11.58
CA VAL A 89 6.28 2.74 -11.09
C VAL A 89 7.33 2.58 -9.98
N LEU A 90 7.04 1.78 -8.96
CA LEU A 90 7.97 1.52 -7.85
C LEU A 90 9.31 0.97 -8.34
N MET A 91 9.31 0.02 -9.27
CA MET A 91 10.55 -0.53 -9.85
C MET A 91 11.42 0.50 -10.57
N ARG A 92 10.83 1.56 -11.15
CA ARG A 92 11.59 2.62 -11.81
C ARG A 92 12.24 3.60 -10.83
N HIS A 93 11.64 3.75 -9.65
CA HIS A 93 12.04 4.78 -8.69
C HIS A 93 12.80 4.22 -7.48
N LEU A 94 12.61 2.94 -7.14
CA LEU A 94 13.15 2.31 -5.93
C LEU A 94 14.28 1.33 -6.25
N GLY A 95 15.35 1.40 -5.48
CA GLY A 95 16.41 0.41 -5.41
C GLY A 95 15.96 -0.89 -4.74
N GLU A 96 16.84 -1.88 -4.67
CA GLU A 96 16.54 -3.18 -4.04
C GLU A 96 16.17 -3.05 -2.56
N ALA A 97 16.96 -2.31 -1.78
CA ALA A 97 16.70 -2.12 -0.35
C ALA A 97 15.37 -1.41 -0.08
N GLU A 98 15.04 -0.39 -0.89
CA GLU A 98 13.77 0.35 -0.78
C GLU A 98 12.57 -0.52 -1.18
N ARG A 99 12.71 -1.42 -2.16
CA ARG A 99 11.68 -2.40 -2.52
C ARG A 99 11.44 -3.42 -1.41
N VAL A 100 12.51 -3.90 -0.76
CA VAL A 100 12.39 -4.78 0.41
C VAL A 100 11.67 -4.05 1.53
N HIS A 101 12.07 -2.80 1.80
CA HIS A 101 11.43 -1.98 2.81
C HIS A 101 9.95 -1.72 2.52
N PHE A 102 9.59 -1.46 1.26
CA PHE A 102 8.18 -1.32 0.87
C PHE A 102 7.36 -2.58 1.17
N VAL A 103 7.93 -3.77 0.95
CA VAL A 103 7.27 -5.04 1.32
C VAL A 103 7.11 -5.18 2.84
N GLU A 104 8.06 -4.69 3.63
CA GLU A 104 7.93 -4.63 5.09
C GLU A 104 6.78 -3.70 5.53
N LEU A 105 6.59 -2.57 4.83
CA LEU A 105 5.47 -1.66 5.07
C LEU A 105 4.12 -2.31 4.75
N LEU A 106 4.02 -3.08 3.66
CA LEU A 106 2.81 -3.85 3.35
C LEU A 106 2.46 -4.80 4.50
N TRP A 107 3.46 -5.53 5.02
CA TRP A 107 3.26 -6.40 6.18
C TRP A 107 2.84 -5.64 7.44
N ARG A 108 3.43 -4.46 7.69
CA ARG A 108 3.07 -3.63 8.86
C ARG A 108 1.60 -3.24 8.83
N VAL A 109 1.04 -2.94 7.65
CA VAL A 109 -0.37 -2.58 7.50
C VAL A 109 -1.26 -3.77 7.84
N VAL A 110 -1.08 -4.91 7.18
CA VAL A 110 -2.00 -6.07 7.35
C VAL A 110 -1.85 -6.78 8.69
N PHE A 111 -0.68 -6.76 9.32
CA PHE A 111 -0.49 -7.43 10.62
C PHE A 111 -0.92 -6.59 11.82
N VAL A 112 -1.48 -5.38 11.62
CA VAL A 112 -1.66 -4.45 12.74
C VAL A 112 -2.63 -4.96 13.80
N ASP A 113 -3.66 -5.71 13.41
CA ASP A 113 -4.65 -6.29 14.31
C ASP A 113 -4.24 -7.66 14.88
N GLY A 114 -3.09 -8.18 14.45
CA GLY A 114 -2.51 -9.46 14.89
C GLY A 114 -2.92 -10.68 14.07
N ALA A 115 -3.75 -10.52 13.04
CA ALA A 115 -4.08 -11.55 12.07
C ALA A 115 -3.73 -11.09 10.64
N VAL A 116 -3.63 -12.02 9.70
CA VAL A 116 -3.57 -11.71 8.26
C VAL A 116 -4.46 -12.69 7.54
N HIS A 117 -5.33 -12.17 6.69
CA HIS A 117 -6.22 -12.96 5.87
C HIS A 117 -5.50 -13.58 4.67
N GLU A 118 -5.99 -14.71 4.17
CA GLU A 118 -5.34 -15.44 3.06
C GLU A 118 -5.27 -14.58 1.78
N LEU A 119 -6.27 -13.74 1.54
CA LEU A 119 -6.31 -12.83 0.39
C LEU A 119 -5.22 -11.76 0.50
N GLU A 120 -5.07 -11.14 1.66
CA GLU A 120 -4.00 -10.17 1.93
C GLU A 120 -2.60 -10.79 1.77
N ASP A 121 -2.37 -11.98 2.36
CA ASP A 121 -1.10 -12.71 2.23
C ASP A 121 -0.76 -12.96 0.75
N ASN A 122 -1.77 -13.36 -0.04
CA ASN A 122 -1.62 -13.57 -1.49
C ASN A 122 -1.31 -12.28 -2.25
N VAL A 123 -1.98 -11.16 -1.93
CA VAL A 123 -1.72 -9.87 -2.59
C VAL A 123 -0.32 -9.34 -2.23
N VAL A 124 0.08 -9.40 -0.97
CA VAL A 124 1.46 -9.02 -0.55
C VAL A 124 2.49 -9.91 -1.24
N TRP A 125 2.23 -11.22 -1.32
CA TRP A 125 3.10 -12.16 -2.02
C TRP A 125 3.27 -11.78 -3.49
N ARG A 126 2.16 -11.44 -4.15
CA ARG A 126 2.13 -11.04 -5.56
C ARG A 126 2.88 -9.73 -5.79
N ILE A 127 2.67 -8.72 -4.95
CA ILE A 127 3.38 -7.44 -5.04
C ILE A 127 4.89 -7.65 -4.85
N ALA A 128 5.30 -8.45 -3.86
CA ALA A 128 6.71 -8.75 -3.63
C ALA A 128 7.37 -9.46 -4.83
N GLU A 129 6.66 -10.38 -5.47
CA GLU A 129 7.11 -11.04 -6.71
C GLU A 129 7.32 -10.01 -7.83
N LEU A 130 6.35 -9.12 -8.05
CA LEU A 130 6.41 -8.08 -9.08
C LEU A 130 7.53 -7.07 -8.83
N LEU A 131 7.80 -6.75 -7.57
CA LEU A 131 8.92 -5.90 -7.18
C LEU A 131 10.27 -6.62 -7.25
N GLY A 132 10.29 -7.93 -7.52
CA GLY A 132 11.52 -8.73 -7.57
C GLY A 132 12.18 -8.91 -6.20
N VAL A 133 11.39 -8.88 -5.12
CA VAL A 133 11.87 -9.10 -3.75
C VAL A 133 12.01 -10.60 -3.50
N SER A 134 13.15 -11.01 -2.94
CA SER A 134 13.43 -12.42 -2.73
C SER A 134 12.45 -13.05 -1.73
N THR A 135 12.17 -14.34 -1.89
CA THR A 135 11.34 -15.08 -0.92
C THR A 135 11.93 -15.00 0.49
N ARG A 136 13.27 -15.01 0.62
CA ARG A 136 13.95 -14.90 1.92
C ARG A 136 13.66 -13.56 2.59
N ASP A 137 13.80 -12.46 1.87
CA ASP A 137 13.57 -11.11 2.43
C ASP A 137 12.11 -10.88 2.75
N ARG A 138 11.19 -11.37 1.90
CA ARG A 138 9.76 -11.35 2.18
C ARG A 138 9.41 -12.10 3.47
N MET A 139 9.95 -13.31 3.66
CA MET A 139 9.70 -14.11 4.88
C MET A 139 10.28 -13.45 6.13
N ARG A 140 11.41 -12.74 6.01
CA ARG A 140 11.97 -11.93 7.10
C ARG A 140 11.00 -10.80 7.48
N GLY A 141 10.56 -9.99 6.51
CA GLY A 141 9.62 -8.89 6.77
C GLY A 141 8.32 -9.37 7.42
N LYS A 142 7.77 -10.51 6.97
CA LYS A 142 6.60 -11.15 7.60
C LYS A 142 6.86 -11.49 9.07
N HIS A 143 8.01 -12.09 9.37
CA HIS A 143 8.38 -12.44 10.75
C HIS A 143 8.53 -11.20 11.64
N ASP A 144 9.19 -10.16 11.14
CA ASP A 144 9.43 -8.92 11.89
C ASP A 144 8.09 -8.20 12.17
N ALA A 145 7.17 -8.17 11.19
CA ALA A 145 5.83 -7.63 11.37
C ALA A 145 5.02 -8.41 12.42
N MET A 146 5.07 -9.75 12.40
CA MET A 146 4.42 -10.60 13.41
C MET A 146 4.95 -10.33 14.81
N GLN A 147 6.27 -10.15 14.98
CA GLN A 147 6.86 -9.84 16.27
C GLN A 147 6.45 -8.44 16.76
N GLY A 148 6.50 -7.44 15.88
CA GLY A 148 6.07 -6.08 16.21
C GLY A 148 4.58 -6.00 16.56
N ALA A 149 3.71 -6.81 15.93
CA ALA A 149 2.30 -6.91 16.30
C ALA A 149 2.11 -7.52 17.69
N ALA A 150 2.81 -8.62 18.00
CA ALA A 150 2.74 -9.27 19.30
C ALA A 150 3.16 -8.36 20.47
N GLU A 151 4.17 -7.52 20.25
CA GLU A 151 4.64 -6.54 21.25
C GLU A 151 3.60 -5.43 21.53
N ARG A 152 2.85 -5.00 20.50
CA ARG A 152 1.78 -3.99 20.64
C ARG A 152 0.56 -4.51 21.38
N THR A 153 0.14 -5.74 21.09
CA THR A 153 -0.99 -6.39 21.79
C THR A 153 -0.67 -6.64 23.26
N GLY A 154 0.57 -7.03 23.59
CA GLY A 154 1.00 -7.26 24.97
C GLY A 154 1.10 -6.01 25.85
N SER A 155 1.14 -4.81 25.26
CA SER A 155 1.22 -3.54 26.00
C SER A 155 -0.14 -2.95 26.39
N VAL A 156 -1.25 -3.48 25.86
CA VAL A 156 -2.62 -3.00 26.16
C VAL A 156 -3.23 -3.72 27.38
N GLU A 157 -2.66 -4.87 27.79
CA GLU A 157 -3.14 -5.67 28.92
C GLU A 157 -2.34 -5.50 30.24
N ALA A 158 -1.39 -4.55 30.30
CA ALA A 158 -0.55 -4.26 31.48
C ALA A 158 -0.82 -2.88 32.08
#